data_AF-A0A8R1HK22-F1
#
_entry.id   AF-A0A8R1HK22-F1
#
_cell.length_a   1.000
_cell.length_b   1.000
_cell.length_c   1.000
_cell.angle_alpha   90.00
_cell.angle_beta   90.00
_cell.angle_gamma   90.00
#
_symmetry.space_group_name_H-M   'P 1'
#
loop_
_entity.id
_entity.type
_entity.pdbx_description
1 polymer ?
#
loop_
_entity_poly.entity_id
_entity_poly.type
_entity_poly.pdbx_seq_one_letter_code
_entity_poly.pdbx_strand_id
1 'polypeptide(L)'
;MIFRIAEEEETLSIRDITDYAYELRTLFPYATCHYDGFFETQTEYKKLFAKCFERLERQGLTSATVDELIDFLRCLVKLDIIQLHPSETLTVFFINILLKRVGWTEALNTWQKFLTSLHCPNGTVALVRHCLQQNTDESRKNMQFVLHRGSTFLSQSRMTAMHLAVLIGMRRFEEAEKICDQATSAIEAEDCLMAMRLMNSLKARSFDDQFMLDFAALCLRKLKLAENKEAVQSMQADLLRICDIRHMGPAALRVYDLFSEYGVELRSEEKTRLAAVIEKHASLSKKWIFKPDGFMNISATDDIITKSEEAKIQEKLKASP
;
A
#
# COMPACT_ATOMS: atom_id res chain seq x y z
N MET A 1 0.71 25.69 5.00
CA MET A 1 0.41 26.66 6.07
C MET A 1 0.17 25.96 7.40
N ILE A 2 -0.81 25.05 7.49
CA ILE A 2 -1.01 24.17 8.68
C ILE A 2 0.29 23.45 9.09
N PHE A 3 1.06 22.97 8.10
CA PHE A 3 2.36 22.34 8.35
C PHE A 3 3.38 23.25 9.06
N ARG A 4 3.46 24.54 8.69
CA ARG A 4 4.40 25.50 9.31
C ARG A 4 3.97 25.85 10.73
N ILE A 5 2.67 25.98 10.96
CA ILE A 5 2.11 26.22 12.30
C ILE A 5 2.37 25.02 13.22
N ALA A 6 2.32 23.80 12.70
CA ALA A 6 2.73 22.61 13.43
C ALA A 6 4.25 22.55 13.73
N GLU A 7 5.09 23.31 13.02
CA GLU A 7 6.54 23.38 13.19
C GLU A 7 7.02 24.53 14.09
N GLU A 8 6.37 25.70 14.05
CA GLU A 8 6.94 26.96 14.57
C GLU A 8 6.53 27.33 16.01
N GLU A 9 5.46 26.76 16.59
CA GLU A 9 4.96 27.17 17.91
C GLU A 9 4.83 26.02 18.92
N GLU A 10 5.69 26.01 19.96
CA GLU A 10 5.68 25.04 21.07
C GLU A 10 4.37 25.07 21.89
N THR A 11 3.54 26.10 21.78
CA THR A 11 2.34 26.34 22.61
C THR A 11 0.99 26.05 21.95
N LEU A 12 0.90 26.01 20.63
CA LEU A 12 -0.35 25.90 19.86
C LEU A 12 -1.04 24.51 19.90
N SER A 13 -2.15 24.34 20.63
CA SER A 13 -2.83 23.05 20.83
C SER A 13 -3.44 22.46 19.55
N ILE A 14 -3.83 21.17 19.53
CA ILE A 14 -4.55 20.56 18.39
C ILE A 14 -5.86 21.32 18.11
N ARG A 15 -6.49 21.85 19.15
CA ARG A 15 -7.67 22.70 19.03
C ARG A 15 -7.38 23.98 18.25
N ASP A 16 -6.28 24.65 18.55
CA ASP A 16 -5.87 25.87 17.83
C ASP A 16 -5.56 25.57 16.35
N ILE A 17 -4.94 24.42 16.05
CA ILE A 17 -4.73 23.95 14.66
C ILE A 17 -6.09 23.67 13.96
N THR A 18 -7.06 23.16 14.71
CA THR A 18 -8.41 22.88 14.19
C THR A 18 -9.16 24.17 13.86
N ASP A 19 -9.11 25.16 14.75
CA ASP A 19 -9.73 26.47 14.54
C ASP A 19 -9.10 27.16 13.32
N TYR A 20 -7.78 27.05 13.17
CA TYR A 20 -7.07 27.54 11.99
C TYR A 20 -7.51 26.85 10.68
N ALA A 21 -7.84 25.56 10.72
CA ALA A 21 -8.38 24.87 9.54
C ALA A 21 -9.74 25.43 9.10
N TYR A 22 -10.60 25.84 10.04
CA TYR A 22 -11.85 26.54 9.73
C TYR A 22 -11.61 27.93 9.14
N GLU A 23 -10.64 28.68 9.66
CA GLU A 23 -10.27 29.98 9.11
C GLU A 23 -9.74 29.85 7.67
N LEU A 24 -8.84 28.88 7.43
CA LEU A 24 -8.35 28.57 6.09
C LEU A 24 -9.49 28.23 5.13
N ARG A 25 -10.46 27.42 5.57
CA ARG A 25 -11.61 27.08 4.74
C ARG A 25 -12.45 28.31 4.39
N THR A 26 -12.57 29.26 5.32
CA THR A 26 -13.28 30.53 5.11
C THR A 26 -12.55 31.43 4.11
N LEU A 27 -11.21 31.50 4.20
CA LEU A 27 -10.38 32.31 3.30
C LEU A 27 -10.27 31.71 1.90
N PHE A 28 -10.28 30.38 1.79
CA PHE A 28 -10.11 29.64 0.54
C PHE A 28 -11.25 28.63 0.30
N PRO A 29 -12.51 29.09 0.12
CA PRO A 29 -13.68 28.21 0.03
C PRO A 29 -13.67 27.30 -1.21
N TYR A 30 -12.90 27.63 -2.24
CA TYR A 30 -12.77 26.84 -3.47
C TYR A 30 -11.53 25.96 -3.49
N ALA A 31 -10.65 26.06 -2.48
CA ALA A 31 -9.51 25.15 -2.34
C ALA A 31 -10.01 23.82 -1.77
N THR A 32 -10.30 22.86 -2.66
CA THR A 32 -10.74 21.51 -2.31
C THR A 32 -9.70 20.49 -2.73
N CYS A 33 -9.56 19.41 -1.96
CA CYS A 33 -8.78 18.26 -2.40
C CYS A 33 -9.44 17.60 -3.63
N HIS A 34 -8.65 17.33 -4.68
CA HIS A 34 -9.10 16.56 -5.84
C HIS A 34 -8.56 15.13 -5.78
N TYR A 35 -9.40 14.18 -6.19
CA TYR A 35 -9.09 12.75 -6.17
C TYR A 35 -7.90 12.39 -7.08
N ASP A 36 -7.73 13.11 -8.18
CA ASP A 36 -6.70 12.86 -9.20
C ASP A 36 -5.26 13.07 -8.67
N GLY A 37 -5.10 13.83 -7.58
CA GLY A 37 -3.82 14.07 -6.89
C GLY A 37 -3.64 13.29 -5.58
N PHE A 38 -4.42 12.22 -5.38
CA PHE A 38 -4.45 11.51 -4.10
C PHE A 38 -3.10 10.91 -3.69
N PHE A 39 -2.37 10.29 -4.62
CA PHE A 39 -1.11 9.62 -4.30
C PHE A 39 -0.02 10.61 -3.91
N GLU A 40 -0.02 11.80 -4.52
CA GLU A 40 0.87 12.92 -4.22
C GLU A 40 0.54 13.52 -2.85
N THR A 41 -0.75 13.75 -2.56
CA THR A 41 -1.21 14.41 -1.33
C THR A 41 -1.16 13.52 -0.09
N GLN A 42 -1.28 12.20 -0.25
CA GLN A 42 -1.22 11.24 0.87
C GLN A 42 0.09 11.34 1.66
N THR A 43 1.21 11.64 0.99
CA THR A 43 2.50 11.83 1.66
C THR A 43 2.49 13.07 2.54
N GLU A 44 1.85 14.15 2.09
CA GLU A 44 1.72 15.40 2.85
C GLU A 44 0.79 15.24 4.05
N TYR A 45 -0.31 14.49 3.91
CA TYR A 45 -1.18 14.14 5.05
C TYR A 45 -0.41 13.42 6.14
N LYS A 46 0.37 12.40 5.78
CA LYS A 46 1.21 11.67 6.74
C LYS A 46 2.22 12.58 7.42
N LYS A 47 2.87 13.49 6.69
CA LYS A 47 3.84 14.44 7.26
C LYS A 47 3.18 15.35 8.30
N LEU A 48 1.99 15.88 8.00
CA LEU A 48 1.22 16.70 8.94
C LEU A 48 0.96 15.92 10.24
N PHE A 49 0.39 14.72 10.14
CA PHE A 49 0.06 13.93 11.34
C PHE A 49 1.31 13.39 12.06
N ALA A 50 2.40 13.11 11.35
CA ALA A 50 3.68 12.79 11.98
C ALA A 50 4.14 13.92 12.89
N LYS A 51 4.02 15.19 12.44
CA LYS A 51 4.35 16.36 13.25
C LYS A 51 3.43 16.50 14.46
N CYS A 52 2.12 16.29 14.27
CA CYS A 52 1.20 16.33 15.41
C CYS A 52 1.54 15.24 16.45
N PHE A 53 1.89 14.02 16.03
CA PHE A 53 2.35 12.97 16.94
C PHE A 53 3.67 13.32 17.64
N GLU A 54 4.67 13.80 16.91
CA GLU A 54 5.95 14.26 17.49
C GLU A 54 5.74 15.31 18.57
N ARG A 55 4.80 16.24 18.36
CA ARG A 55 4.43 17.27 19.32
C ARG A 55 3.78 16.68 20.57
N LEU A 56 2.75 15.86 20.41
CA LEU A 56 2.01 15.28 21.54
C LEU A 56 2.89 14.36 22.37
N GLU A 57 3.87 13.69 21.76
CA GLU A 57 4.89 12.92 22.49
C GLU A 57 5.70 13.76 23.47
N ARG A 58 6.07 14.99 23.09
CA ARG A 58 6.79 15.90 24.00
C ARG A 58 5.93 16.32 25.18
N GLN A 59 4.61 16.30 25.02
CA GLN A 59 3.62 16.70 26.03
C GLN A 59 3.08 15.52 26.85
N GLY A 60 3.46 14.27 26.49
CA GLY A 60 2.89 13.05 27.04
C GLY A 60 1.69 12.57 26.23
N LEU A 61 1.92 11.59 25.35
CA LEU A 61 0.86 11.00 24.52
C LEU A 61 -0.13 10.22 25.40
N THR A 62 -1.37 10.68 25.45
CA THR A 62 -2.49 10.06 26.20
C THR A 62 -3.65 9.72 25.28
N SER A 63 -4.59 8.89 25.74
CA SER A 63 -5.82 8.58 24.98
C SER A 63 -6.62 9.84 24.61
N ALA A 64 -6.69 10.83 25.51
CA ALA A 64 -7.36 12.10 25.24
C ALA A 64 -6.72 12.86 24.07
N THR A 65 -5.39 12.94 24.05
CA THR A 65 -4.67 13.60 22.94
C THR A 65 -4.75 12.84 21.63
N VAL A 66 -4.94 11.51 21.66
CA VAL A 66 -5.22 10.70 20.46
C VAL A 66 -6.62 11.01 19.92
N ASP A 67 -7.61 11.19 20.81
CA ASP A 67 -8.96 11.56 20.40
C ASP A 67 -9.01 12.95 19.75
N GLU A 68 -8.24 13.90 20.27
CA GLU A 68 -8.08 15.21 19.62
C GLU A 68 -7.51 15.09 18.19
N LEU A 69 -6.55 14.19 17.96
CA LEU A 69 -6.04 13.94 16.60
C LEU A 69 -7.08 13.32 15.67
N ILE A 70 -7.91 12.42 16.19
CA ILE A 70 -8.99 11.81 15.41
C ILE A 70 -10.02 12.87 15.05
N ASP A 71 -10.39 13.74 15.99
CA ASP A 71 -11.34 14.82 15.74
C ASP A 71 -10.77 15.87 14.79
N PHE A 72 -9.47 16.17 14.87
CA PHE A 72 -8.79 17.00 13.89
C PHE A 72 -8.83 16.38 12.49
N LEU A 73 -8.53 15.09 12.34
CA LEU A 73 -8.68 14.39 11.06
C LEU A 73 -10.11 14.45 10.53
N ARG A 74 -11.11 14.20 11.38
CA ARG A 74 -12.53 14.29 11.00
C ARG A 74 -12.89 15.69 10.55
N CYS A 75 -12.37 16.72 11.22
CA CYS A 75 -12.56 18.12 10.82
C CYS A 75 -11.99 18.37 9.42
N LEU A 76 -10.74 17.97 9.17
CA LEU A 76 -10.10 18.14 7.86
C LEU A 76 -10.85 17.43 6.73
N VAL A 77 -11.41 16.24 7.00
CA VAL A 77 -12.26 15.51 6.05
C VAL A 77 -13.58 16.25 5.81
N LYS A 78 -14.25 16.71 6.88
CA LYS A 78 -15.52 17.44 6.78
C LYS A 78 -15.39 18.78 6.04
N LEU A 79 -14.22 19.41 6.11
CA LEU A 79 -13.92 20.66 5.42
C LEU A 79 -13.41 20.47 3.98
N ASP A 80 -13.38 19.23 3.47
CA ASP A 80 -12.83 18.87 2.15
C ASP A 80 -11.35 19.29 1.96
N ILE A 81 -10.63 19.46 3.07
CA ILE A 81 -9.19 19.77 3.08
C ILE A 81 -8.38 18.48 2.83
N ILE A 82 -8.89 17.35 3.34
CA ILE A 82 -8.33 16.01 3.13
C ILE A 82 -9.41 15.10 2.56
N GLN A 83 -9.04 14.27 1.58
CA GLN A 83 -9.88 13.18 1.09
C GLN A 83 -9.24 11.81 1.37
N LEU A 84 -10.03 10.89 1.92
CA LEU A 84 -9.59 9.53 2.25
C LEU A 84 -10.02 8.55 1.14
N HIS A 85 -9.08 8.19 0.25
CA HIS A 85 -9.28 7.13 -0.75
C HIS A 85 -9.50 5.76 -0.07
N PRO A 86 -10.15 4.80 -0.73
CA PRO A 86 -10.21 3.41 -0.25
C PRO A 86 -8.85 2.74 0.02
N SER A 87 -7.75 3.30 -0.49
CA SER A 87 -6.36 2.85 -0.31
C SER A 87 -5.56 3.85 0.54
N GLU A 88 -6.25 4.63 1.36
CA GLU A 88 -5.63 5.51 2.34
C GLU A 88 -4.73 4.72 3.28
N THR A 89 -3.62 5.34 3.67
CA THR A 89 -2.59 4.73 4.52
C THR A 89 -2.36 5.52 5.79
N LEU A 90 -3.19 6.55 6.03
CA LEU A 90 -3.12 7.41 7.19
C LEU A 90 -3.61 6.66 8.43
N THR A 91 -4.72 5.92 8.35
CA THR A 91 -5.17 5.11 9.50
C THR A 91 -4.17 4.02 9.83
N VAL A 92 -3.58 3.36 8.83
CA VAL A 92 -2.50 2.38 9.03
C VAL A 92 -1.31 3.03 9.73
N PHE A 93 -0.96 4.25 9.36
CA PHE A 93 0.12 5.02 9.99
C PHE A 93 -0.19 5.32 11.47
N PHE A 94 -1.39 5.83 11.79
CA PHE A 94 -1.84 6.05 13.17
C PHE A 94 -1.74 4.79 14.01
N ILE A 95 -2.30 3.68 13.53
CA ILE A 95 -2.31 2.42 14.27
C ILE A 95 -0.88 1.93 14.53
N ASN A 96 0.03 2.02 13.56
CA ASN A 96 1.43 1.64 13.77
C ASN A 96 2.13 2.49 14.83
N ILE A 97 1.86 3.80 14.87
CA ILE A 97 2.41 4.69 15.91
C ILE A 97 1.90 4.27 17.28
N LEU A 98 0.58 4.09 17.42
CA LEU A 98 -0.03 3.73 18.70
C LEU A 98 0.42 2.37 19.20
N LEU A 99 0.52 1.37 18.32
CA LEU A 99 1.06 0.05 18.66
C LEU A 99 2.49 0.14 19.20
N LYS A 100 3.33 1.03 18.61
CA LYS A 100 4.73 1.18 18.99
C LYS A 100 4.93 2.01 20.26
N ARG A 101 4.10 3.03 20.47
CA ARG A 101 4.35 4.09 21.48
C ARG A 101 3.41 4.04 22.68
N VAL A 102 2.21 3.50 22.54
CA VAL A 102 1.19 3.47 23.60
C VAL A 102 0.82 2.04 23.97
N GLY A 103 0.53 1.20 22.99
CA GLY A 103 0.22 -0.21 23.16
C GLY A 103 -1.03 -0.67 22.42
N TRP A 104 -1.31 -1.97 22.55
CA TRP A 104 -2.39 -2.68 21.84
C TRP A 104 -3.78 -2.07 22.08
N THR A 105 -4.14 -1.81 23.34
CA THR A 105 -5.49 -1.36 23.72
C THR A 105 -5.86 -0.04 23.05
N GLU A 106 -4.94 0.94 23.08
CA GLU A 106 -5.21 2.25 22.49
C GLU A 106 -5.28 2.18 20.96
N ALA A 107 -4.40 1.39 20.34
CA ALA A 107 -4.42 1.14 18.91
C ALA A 107 -5.74 0.48 18.47
N LEU A 108 -6.23 -0.51 19.23
CA LEU A 108 -7.48 -1.21 18.95
C LEU A 108 -8.69 -0.27 19.09
N ASN A 109 -8.72 0.55 20.15
CA ASN A 109 -9.78 1.54 20.37
C ASN A 109 -9.81 2.59 19.26
N THR A 110 -8.65 3.10 18.86
CA THR A 110 -8.51 4.07 17.76
C THR A 110 -8.96 3.48 16.43
N TRP A 111 -8.57 2.23 16.13
CA TRP A 111 -9.04 1.54 14.94
C TRP A 111 -10.56 1.39 14.91
N GLN A 112 -11.19 1.06 16.04
CA GLN A 112 -12.65 1.00 16.12
C GLN A 112 -13.29 2.37 15.89
N LYS A 113 -12.70 3.46 16.40
CA LYS A 113 -13.15 4.83 16.11
C LYS A 113 -13.03 5.17 14.63
N PHE A 114 -11.97 4.74 13.94
CA PHE A 114 -11.84 4.92 12.49
C PHE A 114 -12.90 4.15 11.69
N LEU A 115 -13.23 2.93 12.11
CA LEU A 115 -14.28 2.14 11.49
C LEU A 115 -15.66 2.81 11.61
N THR A 116 -15.99 3.35 12.79
CA THR A 116 -17.32 3.91 13.05
C THR A 116 -17.49 5.35 12.61
N SER A 117 -16.44 6.17 12.69
CA SER A 117 -16.53 7.62 12.43
C SER A 117 -16.03 8.07 11.06
N LEU A 118 -15.13 7.31 10.44
CA LEU A 118 -14.52 7.64 9.14
C LEU A 118 -14.73 6.54 8.09
N HIS A 119 -15.34 5.41 8.45
CA HIS A 119 -15.49 4.24 7.59
C HIS A 119 -14.16 3.78 6.97
N CYS A 120 -13.05 3.94 7.71
CA CYS A 120 -11.69 3.66 7.23
C CYS A 120 -11.14 2.38 7.91
N PRO A 121 -11.16 1.23 7.21
CA PRO A 121 -10.80 -0.06 7.79
C PRO A 121 -9.32 -0.40 7.67
N ASN A 122 -8.54 0.37 6.92
CA ASN A 122 -7.22 -0.04 6.45
C ASN A 122 -6.24 -0.30 7.62
N GLY A 123 -6.43 0.34 8.78
CA GLY A 123 -5.71 0.06 10.03
C GLY A 123 -5.70 -1.42 10.45
N THR A 124 -6.64 -2.23 9.96
CA THR A 124 -6.65 -3.70 10.09
C THR A 124 -5.31 -4.32 9.70
N VAL A 125 -4.69 -3.83 8.61
CA VAL A 125 -3.39 -4.32 8.12
C VAL A 125 -2.30 -4.20 9.19
N ALA A 126 -2.27 -3.10 9.94
CA ALA A 126 -1.30 -2.88 11.01
C ALA A 126 -1.56 -3.80 12.21
N LEU A 127 -2.83 -3.93 12.64
CA LEU A 127 -3.21 -4.79 13.76
C LEU A 127 -2.91 -6.27 13.48
N VAL A 128 -3.33 -6.78 12.31
CA VAL A 128 -3.10 -8.17 11.91
C VAL A 128 -1.60 -8.45 11.81
N ARG A 129 -0.82 -7.54 11.19
CA ARG A 129 0.64 -7.66 11.12
C ARG A 129 1.26 -7.74 12.52
N HIS A 130 0.83 -6.87 13.43
CA HIS A 130 1.32 -6.87 14.81
C HIS A 130 1.03 -8.20 15.52
N CYS A 131 -0.19 -8.72 15.41
CA CYS A 131 -0.55 -10.01 16.00
C CYS A 131 0.32 -11.16 15.45
N LEU A 132 0.54 -11.18 14.14
CA LEU A 132 1.37 -12.18 13.46
C LEU A 132 2.84 -12.09 13.86
N GLN A 133 3.36 -10.90 14.17
CA GLN A 133 4.73 -10.69 14.63
C GLN A 133 4.96 -11.20 16.06
N GLN A 134 3.96 -11.08 16.95
CA GLN A 134 4.07 -11.57 18.33
C GLN A 134 3.99 -13.10 18.41
N ASN A 135 3.18 -13.72 17.55
CA ASN A 135 3.03 -15.17 17.43
C ASN A 135 2.75 -15.90 18.77
N THR A 136 1.93 -15.30 19.64
CA THR A 136 1.49 -15.88 20.92
C THR A 136 0.05 -16.37 20.84
N ASP A 137 -0.39 -17.20 21.79
CA ASP A 137 -1.80 -17.63 21.88
C ASP A 137 -2.75 -16.45 22.02
N GLU A 138 -2.35 -15.45 22.81
CA GLU A 138 -3.10 -14.21 22.97
C GLU A 138 -3.15 -13.41 21.67
N SER A 139 -2.03 -13.31 20.94
CA SER A 139 -2.00 -12.58 19.68
C SER A 139 -2.87 -13.25 18.61
N ARG A 140 -2.98 -14.58 18.62
CA ARG A 140 -3.90 -15.34 17.75
C ARG A 140 -5.37 -15.01 18.05
N LYS A 141 -5.75 -14.95 19.33
CA LYS A 141 -7.12 -14.55 19.74
C LYS A 141 -7.40 -13.10 19.35
N ASN A 142 -6.43 -12.21 19.57
CA ASN A 142 -6.53 -10.80 19.17
C ASN A 142 -6.70 -10.63 17.66
N MET A 143 -5.97 -11.41 16.85
CA MET A 143 -6.13 -11.41 15.40
C MET A 143 -7.53 -11.87 14.99
N GLN A 144 -8.04 -12.96 15.57
CA GLN A 144 -9.41 -13.44 15.31
C GLN A 144 -10.45 -12.38 15.67
N PHE A 145 -10.28 -11.68 16.79
CA PHE A 145 -11.14 -10.56 17.18
C PHE A 145 -11.12 -9.45 16.12
N VAL A 146 -9.95 -9.02 15.67
CA VAL A 146 -9.81 -7.97 14.63
C VAL A 146 -10.48 -8.39 13.33
N LEU A 147 -10.28 -9.63 12.88
CA LEU A 147 -10.87 -10.14 11.64
C LEU A 147 -12.40 -10.26 11.74
N HIS A 148 -12.92 -10.74 12.88
CA HIS A 148 -14.36 -10.85 13.12
C HIS A 148 -15.01 -9.48 13.23
N ARG A 149 -14.43 -8.57 14.01
CA ARG A 149 -14.93 -7.21 14.20
C ARG A 149 -14.84 -6.39 12.92
N GLY A 150 -13.77 -6.53 12.13
CA GLY A 150 -13.67 -5.87 10.83
C GLY A 150 -14.75 -6.34 9.85
N SER A 151 -15.12 -7.62 9.89
CA SER A 151 -16.21 -8.19 9.08
C SER A 151 -17.60 -7.65 9.44
N THR A 152 -17.78 -6.89 10.52
CA THR A 152 -19.05 -6.18 10.78
C THR A 152 -19.15 -4.85 10.03
N PHE A 153 -18.05 -4.37 9.44
CA PHE A 153 -17.97 -3.12 8.68
C PHE A 153 -17.58 -3.32 7.21
N LEU A 154 -16.97 -4.46 6.88
CA LEU A 154 -16.55 -4.83 5.54
C LEU A 154 -17.03 -6.23 5.16
N SER A 155 -17.03 -6.52 3.85
CA SER A 155 -17.24 -7.87 3.36
C SER A 155 -16.18 -8.83 3.92
N GLN A 156 -16.57 -10.09 4.14
CA GLN A 156 -15.66 -11.15 4.53
C GLN A 156 -14.55 -11.34 3.48
N SER A 157 -14.89 -11.16 2.20
CA SER A 157 -13.94 -11.15 1.09
C SER A 157 -12.83 -10.11 1.30
N ARG A 158 -13.18 -8.84 1.54
CA ARG A 158 -12.20 -7.75 1.75
C ARG A 158 -11.33 -7.96 2.97
N MET A 159 -11.91 -8.42 4.08
CA MET A 159 -11.16 -8.76 5.28
C MET A 159 -10.16 -9.88 5.04
N THR A 160 -10.57 -10.92 4.30
CA THR A 160 -9.71 -12.05 3.95
C THR A 160 -8.61 -11.62 2.98
N ALA A 161 -8.93 -10.83 1.97
CA ALA A 161 -7.94 -10.28 1.04
C ALA A 161 -6.86 -9.45 1.75
N MET A 162 -7.26 -8.58 2.70
CA MET A 162 -6.29 -7.84 3.53
C MET A 162 -5.43 -8.77 4.39
N HIS A 163 -6.01 -9.80 4.99
CA HIS A 163 -5.26 -10.78 5.78
C HIS A 163 -4.24 -11.54 4.94
N LEU A 164 -4.64 -12.05 3.77
CA LEU A 164 -3.74 -12.71 2.81
C LEU A 164 -2.62 -11.76 2.37
N ALA A 165 -2.93 -10.50 2.09
CA ALA A 165 -1.94 -9.52 1.71
C ALA A 165 -0.92 -9.26 2.84
N VAL A 166 -1.34 -9.27 4.11
CA VAL A 166 -0.41 -9.20 5.25
C VAL A 166 0.48 -10.44 5.32
N LEU A 167 -0.07 -11.65 5.19
CA LEU A 167 0.69 -12.90 5.24
C LEU A 167 1.76 -12.95 4.14
N ILE A 168 1.39 -12.62 2.90
CA ILE A 168 2.34 -12.54 1.78
C ILE A 168 3.39 -11.45 2.04
N GLY A 169 2.97 -10.29 2.56
CA GLY A 169 3.90 -9.24 2.97
C GLY A 169 4.85 -9.63 4.09
N MET A 170 4.55 -10.68 4.86
CA MET A 170 5.39 -11.27 5.90
C MET A 170 6.08 -12.56 5.46
N ARG A 171 6.03 -12.92 4.17
CA ARG A 171 6.61 -14.14 3.58
C ARG A 171 6.05 -15.45 4.18
N ARG A 172 4.80 -15.44 4.66
CA ARG A 172 4.09 -16.60 5.23
C ARG A 172 3.18 -17.25 4.17
N PHE A 173 3.80 -17.72 3.09
CA PHE A 173 3.09 -18.22 1.89
C PHE A 173 2.20 -19.43 2.18
N GLU A 174 2.73 -20.43 2.88
CA GLU A 174 2.00 -21.66 3.18
C GLU A 174 0.71 -21.40 3.99
N GLU A 175 0.74 -20.41 4.87
CA GLU A 175 -0.42 -20.03 5.68
C GLU A 175 -1.46 -19.29 4.84
N ALA A 176 -1.02 -18.42 3.93
CA ALA A 176 -1.91 -17.75 2.99
C ALA A 176 -2.63 -18.79 2.10
N GLU A 177 -1.91 -19.79 1.59
CA GLU A 177 -2.53 -20.87 0.80
C GLU A 177 -3.51 -21.70 1.61
N LYS A 178 -3.16 -22.10 2.83
CA LYS A 178 -4.07 -22.84 3.72
C LYS A 178 -5.38 -22.08 3.95
N ILE A 179 -5.32 -20.77 4.12
CA ILE A 179 -6.52 -19.94 4.28
C ILE A 179 -7.35 -19.91 3.00
N CYS A 180 -6.73 -19.85 1.83
CA CYS A 180 -7.44 -19.92 0.55
C CYS A 180 -8.16 -21.26 0.40
N ASP A 181 -7.49 -22.37 0.74
CA ASP A 181 -8.05 -23.71 0.63
C ASP A 181 -9.18 -23.97 1.66
N GLN A 182 -9.16 -23.26 2.80
CA GLN A 182 -10.18 -23.34 3.86
C GLN A 182 -11.28 -22.29 3.74
N ALA A 183 -11.19 -21.37 2.79
CA ALA A 183 -12.14 -20.27 2.64
C ALA A 183 -13.52 -20.82 2.28
N THR A 184 -14.51 -20.53 3.14
CA THR A 184 -15.91 -20.94 2.93
C THR A 184 -16.67 -19.99 2.01
N SER A 185 -16.18 -18.77 1.85
CA SER A 185 -16.75 -17.74 0.97
C SER A 185 -15.77 -17.42 -0.15
N ALA A 186 -16.32 -17.10 -1.33
CA ALA A 186 -15.51 -16.62 -2.44
C ALA A 186 -14.86 -15.29 -2.08
N ILE A 187 -13.57 -15.16 -2.36
CA ILE A 187 -12.84 -13.91 -2.26
C ILE A 187 -12.91 -13.23 -3.62
N GLU A 188 -13.46 -12.02 -3.64
CA GLU A 188 -13.68 -11.25 -4.86
C GLU A 188 -12.37 -10.67 -5.39
N ALA A 189 -12.25 -10.65 -6.72
CA ALA A 189 -11.08 -10.14 -7.41
C ALA A 189 -10.81 -8.65 -7.11
N GLU A 190 -11.88 -7.85 -6.95
CA GLU A 190 -11.73 -6.41 -6.67
C GLU A 190 -11.22 -6.14 -5.26
N ASP A 191 -11.64 -6.96 -4.30
CA ASP A 191 -11.11 -6.90 -2.94
C ASP A 191 -9.61 -7.24 -2.89
N CYS A 192 -9.17 -8.19 -3.73
CA CYS A 192 -7.75 -8.51 -3.91
C CYS A 192 -6.99 -7.32 -4.51
N LEU A 193 -7.54 -6.71 -5.56
CA LEU A 193 -6.96 -5.52 -6.18
C LEU A 193 -6.82 -4.36 -5.18
N MET A 194 -7.85 -4.11 -4.36
CA MET A 194 -7.83 -3.08 -3.32
C MET A 194 -6.77 -3.38 -2.24
N ALA A 195 -6.65 -4.63 -1.79
CA ALA A 195 -5.64 -5.04 -0.84
C ALA A 195 -4.22 -4.86 -1.39
N MET A 196 -4.00 -5.21 -2.66
CA MET A 196 -2.72 -4.98 -3.35
C MET A 196 -2.38 -3.49 -3.42
N ARG A 197 -3.32 -2.64 -3.87
CA ARG A 197 -3.15 -1.18 -3.96
C ARG A 197 -2.80 -0.57 -2.60
N LEU A 198 -3.50 -0.98 -1.55
CA LEU A 198 -3.23 -0.54 -0.18
C LEU A 198 -1.80 -0.91 0.24
N MET A 199 -1.41 -2.18 0.09
CA MET A 199 -0.09 -2.65 0.49
C MET A 199 1.05 -1.96 -0.26
N ASN A 200 0.87 -1.72 -1.56
CA ASN A 200 1.83 -0.98 -2.38
C ASN A 200 1.95 0.50 -1.98
N SER A 201 0.85 1.10 -1.53
CA SER A 201 0.82 2.49 -1.00
C SER A 201 1.53 2.62 0.35
N LEU A 202 1.59 1.54 1.15
CA LEU A 202 2.33 1.53 2.42
C LEU A 202 3.84 1.51 2.24
N LYS A 203 4.34 0.82 1.20
CA LYS A 203 5.77 0.57 0.94
C LYS A 203 6.43 1.65 0.07
N ALA A 204 6.10 2.93 0.28
CA ALA A 204 6.61 4.02 -0.56
C ALA A 204 8.14 4.23 -0.50
N ARG A 205 8.85 3.72 0.53
CA ARG A 205 10.31 3.93 0.71
C ARG A 205 11.19 2.68 0.62
N SER A 206 10.67 1.48 0.90
CA SER A 206 11.40 0.21 0.78
C SER A 206 10.57 -0.72 -0.08
N PHE A 207 11.00 -0.93 -1.32
CA PHE A 207 10.25 -1.76 -2.25
C PHE A 207 10.49 -3.25 -2.00
N ASP A 208 9.42 -3.99 -2.17
CA ASP A 208 9.40 -5.45 -2.07
C ASP A 208 8.68 -5.91 -3.33
N ASP A 209 9.45 -5.99 -4.42
CA ASP A 209 9.02 -6.51 -5.71
C ASP A 209 8.44 -7.92 -5.58
N GLN A 210 9.02 -8.69 -4.66
CA GLN A 210 8.60 -10.03 -4.36
C GLN A 210 7.17 -10.08 -3.81
N PHE A 211 6.78 -9.16 -2.89
CA PHE A 211 5.40 -9.08 -2.41
C PHE A 211 4.37 -8.94 -3.56
N MET A 212 4.65 -8.05 -4.53
CA MET A 212 3.71 -7.79 -5.62
C MET A 212 3.50 -9.03 -6.48
N LEU A 213 4.60 -9.69 -6.86
CA LEU A 213 4.58 -10.89 -7.68
C LEU A 213 3.90 -12.04 -6.94
N ASP A 214 4.25 -12.27 -5.68
CA ASP A 214 3.69 -13.36 -4.90
C ASP A 214 2.20 -13.18 -4.63
N PHE A 215 1.78 -11.96 -4.32
CA PHE A 215 0.37 -11.69 -4.06
C PHE A 215 -0.45 -11.81 -5.36
N ALA A 216 0.05 -11.29 -6.48
CA ALA A 216 -0.60 -11.46 -7.78
C ALA A 216 -0.68 -12.95 -8.17
N ALA A 217 0.39 -13.72 -7.97
CA ALA A 217 0.41 -15.16 -8.24
C ALA A 217 -0.59 -15.93 -7.38
N LEU A 218 -0.70 -15.60 -6.09
CA LEU A 218 -1.74 -16.17 -5.21
C LEU A 218 -3.14 -15.86 -5.75
N CYS A 219 -3.39 -14.61 -6.14
CA CYS A 219 -4.71 -14.19 -6.63
C CYS A 219 -5.09 -14.91 -7.93
N LEU A 220 -4.17 -14.99 -8.89
CA LEU A 220 -4.34 -15.68 -10.17
C LEU A 220 -4.61 -17.19 -9.97
N ARG A 221 -3.83 -17.84 -9.09
CA ARG A 221 -3.88 -19.29 -8.90
C ARG A 221 -5.03 -19.77 -8.02
N LYS A 222 -5.35 -19.03 -6.95
CA LYS A 222 -6.23 -19.52 -5.86
C LYS A 222 -7.52 -18.72 -5.69
N LEU A 223 -7.56 -17.46 -6.14
CA LEU A 223 -8.66 -16.54 -5.83
C LEU A 223 -9.49 -16.16 -7.06
N LYS A 224 -9.45 -16.99 -8.12
CA LYS A 224 -10.23 -16.81 -9.35
C LYS A 224 -10.03 -15.46 -10.04
N LEU A 225 -8.94 -14.75 -9.75
CA LEU A 225 -8.64 -13.48 -10.41
C LEU A 225 -8.57 -13.65 -11.94
N ALA A 226 -8.03 -14.77 -12.41
CA ALA A 226 -7.95 -15.09 -13.84
C ALA A 226 -9.33 -15.22 -14.53
N GLU A 227 -10.41 -15.47 -13.78
CA GLU A 227 -11.77 -15.56 -14.32
C GLU A 227 -12.39 -14.16 -14.54
N ASN A 228 -11.90 -13.13 -13.86
CA ASN A 228 -12.36 -11.74 -14.01
C ASN A 228 -11.38 -10.94 -14.87
N LYS A 229 -11.72 -10.80 -16.16
CA LYS A 229 -10.91 -10.08 -17.16
C LYS A 229 -10.64 -8.61 -16.79
N GLU A 230 -11.59 -7.92 -16.17
CA GLU A 230 -11.44 -6.51 -15.83
C GLU A 230 -10.50 -6.32 -14.64
N ALA A 231 -10.68 -7.11 -13.58
CA ALA A 231 -9.84 -7.08 -12.40
C ALA A 231 -8.40 -7.49 -12.72
N VAL A 232 -8.22 -8.56 -13.50
CA VAL A 232 -6.88 -9.06 -13.84
C VAL A 232 -6.11 -8.07 -14.71
N GLN A 233 -6.77 -7.45 -15.69
CA GLN A 233 -6.15 -6.40 -16.50
C GLN A 233 -5.85 -5.15 -15.65
N SER A 234 -6.74 -4.76 -14.75
CA SER A 234 -6.51 -3.64 -13.83
C SER A 234 -5.32 -3.90 -12.90
N MET A 235 -5.20 -5.12 -12.38
CA MET A 235 -4.06 -5.51 -11.56
C MET A 235 -2.75 -5.46 -12.35
N GLN A 236 -2.72 -6.03 -13.56
CA GLN A 236 -1.55 -5.99 -14.45
C GLN A 236 -1.14 -4.53 -14.75
N ALA A 237 -2.09 -3.68 -15.13
CA ALA A 237 -1.85 -2.28 -15.45
C ALA A 237 -1.29 -1.50 -14.25
N ASP A 238 -1.81 -1.72 -13.05
CA ASP A 238 -1.34 -1.07 -11.83
C ASP A 238 0.07 -1.53 -11.45
N LEU A 239 0.37 -2.83 -11.55
CA LEU A 239 1.69 -3.36 -11.28
C LEU A 239 2.73 -2.84 -12.27
N LEU A 240 2.40 -2.75 -13.55
CA LEU A 240 3.27 -2.16 -14.57
C LEU A 240 3.47 -0.65 -14.34
N ARG A 241 2.43 0.08 -13.93
CA ARG A 241 2.55 1.49 -13.55
C ARG A 241 3.49 1.69 -12.36
N ILE A 242 3.41 0.83 -11.35
CA ILE A 242 4.33 0.85 -10.21
C ILE A 242 5.77 0.59 -10.65
N CYS A 243 5.98 -0.41 -11.52
CA CYS A 243 7.30 -0.72 -12.06
C CYS A 243 7.88 0.45 -12.87
N ASP A 244 7.05 1.16 -13.62
CA ASP A 244 7.45 2.34 -14.41
C ASP A 244 7.90 3.51 -13.52
N ILE A 245 7.04 3.92 -12.59
CA ILE A 245 7.31 5.01 -11.65
C ILE A 245 8.62 4.75 -10.87
N ARG A 246 8.90 3.49 -10.54
CA ARG A 246 10.07 3.07 -9.76
C ARG A 246 11.26 2.59 -10.60
N HIS A 247 11.15 2.61 -11.93
CA HIS A 247 12.18 2.22 -12.91
C HIS A 247 12.68 0.77 -12.77
N MET A 248 11.74 -0.16 -12.66
CA MET A 248 11.97 -1.56 -12.35
C MET A 248 11.80 -2.49 -13.57
N GLY A 249 12.77 -2.45 -14.48
CA GLY A 249 12.79 -3.30 -15.68
C GLY A 249 12.58 -4.79 -15.42
N PRO A 250 13.40 -5.43 -14.56
CA PRO A 250 13.27 -6.86 -14.26
C PRO A 250 11.91 -7.24 -13.70
N ALA A 251 11.40 -6.48 -12.72
CA ALA A 251 10.09 -6.75 -12.14
C ALA A 251 8.95 -6.56 -13.16
N ALA A 252 9.04 -5.56 -14.04
CA ALA A 252 8.05 -5.37 -15.10
C ALA A 252 7.98 -6.57 -16.05
N LEU A 253 9.12 -7.17 -16.38
CA LEU A 253 9.19 -8.40 -17.17
C LEU A 253 8.55 -9.59 -16.44
N ARG A 254 8.84 -9.77 -15.14
CA ARG A 254 8.24 -10.85 -14.34
C ARG A 254 6.73 -10.67 -14.18
N VAL A 255 6.24 -9.43 -14.07
CA VAL A 255 4.79 -9.13 -14.10
C VAL A 255 4.19 -9.52 -15.46
N TYR A 256 4.85 -9.18 -16.57
CA TYR A 256 4.38 -9.62 -17.89
C TYR A 256 4.30 -11.14 -18.00
N ASP A 257 5.39 -11.85 -17.67
CA ASP A 257 5.47 -13.31 -17.78
C ASP A 257 4.39 -13.97 -16.93
N LEU A 258 4.25 -13.57 -15.65
CA LEU A 258 3.24 -14.10 -14.74
C LEU A 258 1.82 -14.01 -15.30
N PHE A 259 1.43 -12.86 -15.84
CA PHE A 259 0.07 -12.68 -16.36
C PHE A 259 -0.14 -13.37 -17.72
N SER A 260 0.91 -13.47 -18.53
CA SER A 260 0.88 -14.18 -19.81
C SER A 260 0.63 -15.69 -19.64
N GLU A 261 1.11 -16.31 -18.55
CA GLU A 261 0.84 -17.71 -18.21
C GLU A 261 -0.66 -18.00 -18.02
N TYR A 262 -1.44 -16.98 -17.66
CA TYR A 262 -2.89 -17.06 -17.49
C TYR A 262 -3.67 -16.49 -18.69
N GLY A 263 -2.99 -16.27 -19.83
CA GLY A 263 -3.61 -15.79 -21.07
C GLY A 263 -4.02 -14.31 -21.04
N VAL A 264 -3.44 -13.50 -20.16
CA VAL A 264 -3.74 -12.07 -20.05
C VAL A 264 -2.78 -11.27 -20.93
N GLU A 265 -3.31 -10.75 -22.04
CA GLU A 265 -2.55 -9.91 -22.96
C GLU A 265 -2.47 -8.45 -22.51
N LEU A 266 -1.34 -7.82 -22.81
CA LEU A 266 -1.13 -6.39 -22.60
C LEU A 266 -1.97 -5.56 -23.57
N ARG A 267 -2.62 -4.50 -23.06
CA ARG A 267 -3.22 -3.45 -23.88
C ARG A 267 -2.13 -2.60 -24.53
N SER A 268 -2.49 -1.82 -25.55
CA SER A 268 -1.56 -0.95 -26.30
C SER A 268 -0.78 0.02 -25.39
N GLU A 269 -1.44 0.63 -24.42
CA GLU A 269 -0.79 1.53 -23.45
C GLU A 269 0.21 0.77 -22.57
N GLU A 270 -0.14 -0.43 -22.10
CA GLU A 270 0.72 -1.25 -21.26
C GLU A 270 1.92 -1.83 -22.02
N LYS A 271 1.74 -2.20 -23.30
CA LYS A 271 2.85 -2.58 -24.20
C LYS A 271 3.84 -1.42 -24.33
N THR A 272 3.34 -0.21 -24.56
CA THR A 272 4.16 1.00 -24.66
C THR A 272 4.91 1.28 -23.36
N ARG A 273 4.21 1.16 -22.21
CA ARG A 273 4.79 1.33 -20.88
C ARG A 273 5.89 0.30 -20.62
N LEU A 274 5.62 -0.98 -20.87
CA LEU A 274 6.60 -2.05 -20.67
C LEU A 274 7.86 -1.83 -21.51
N ALA A 275 7.71 -1.48 -22.79
CA ALA A 275 8.83 -1.17 -23.67
C ALA A 275 9.68 0.00 -23.12
N ALA A 276 9.04 1.09 -22.69
CA ALA A 276 9.73 2.25 -22.12
C ALA A 276 10.51 1.90 -20.83
N VAL A 277 9.93 1.09 -19.95
CA VAL A 277 10.59 0.65 -18.71
C VAL A 277 11.79 -0.25 -18.99
N ILE A 278 11.65 -1.18 -19.94
CA ILE A 278 12.75 -2.06 -20.36
C ILE A 278 13.88 -1.25 -20.99
N GLU A 279 13.57 -0.32 -21.89
CA GLU A 279 14.57 0.53 -22.56
C GLU A 279 15.33 1.40 -21.55
N LYS A 280 14.61 2.02 -20.62
CA LYS A 280 15.20 2.82 -19.55
C LYS A 280 16.11 1.97 -18.66
N HIS A 281 15.68 0.76 -18.31
CA HIS A 281 16.50 -0.17 -17.54
C HIS A 281 17.75 -0.61 -18.33
N ALA A 282 17.61 -0.94 -19.61
CA ALA A 282 18.74 -1.35 -20.45
C ALA A 282 19.78 -0.22 -20.61
N SER A 283 19.32 1.03 -20.76
CA SER A 283 20.18 2.21 -20.77
C SER A 283 20.96 2.39 -19.46
N LEU A 284 20.30 2.22 -18.31
CA LEU A 284 20.95 2.24 -17.00
C LEU A 284 21.96 1.09 -16.86
N SER A 285 21.59 -0.13 -17.23
CA SER A 285 22.48 -1.29 -17.17
C SER A 285 23.70 -1.12 -18.09
N LYS A 286 23.54 -0.53 -19.28
CA LYS A 286 24.66 -0.19 -20.15
C LYS A 286 25.60 0.84 -19.49
N LYS A 287 25.04 1.86 -18.84
CA LYS A 287 25.81 2.92 -18.18
C LYS A 287 26.55 2.46 -16.93
N TRP A 288 25.99 1.51 -16.17
CA TRP A 288 26.52 1.14 -14.86
C TRP A 288 27.16 -0.24 -14.81
N ILE A 289 26.74 -1.17 -15.66
CA ILE A 289 27.08 -2.59 -15.56
C ILE A 289 27.96 -3.02 -16.73
N PHE A 290 27.55 -2.74 -17.97
CA PHE A 290 28.15 -3.37 -19.15
C PHE A 290 29.32 -2.61 -19.77
N LYS A 291 30.33 -3.34 -20.27
CA LYS A 291 31.41 -2.77 -21.09
C LYS A 291 30.86 -2.07 -22.36
N PRO A 292 31.57 -1.08 -22.92
CA PRO A 292 32.85 -0.52 -22.45
C PRO A 292 32.69 0.60 -21.40
N ASP A 293 31.50 1.17 -21.27
CA ASP A 293 31.28 2.41 -20.53
C ASP A 293 30.77 2.18 -19.09
N GLY A 294 30.41 0.93 -18.76
CA GLY A 294 29.81 0.56 -17.49
C GLY A 294 30.81 0.41 -16.34
N PHE A 295 30.47 0.97 -15.19
CA PHE A 295 31.29 0.92 -13.97
C PHE A 295 31.71 -0.51 -13.57
N MET A 296 30.79 -1.49 -13.61
CA MET A 296 31.09 -2.88 -13.22
C MET A 296 31.84 -3.68 -14.29
N ASN A 297 31.96 -3.17 -15.53
CA ASN A 297 32.69 -3.81 -16.62
C ASN A 297 32.34 -5.29 -16.87
N ILE A 298 31.06 -5.66 -16.79
CA ILE A 298 30.57 -7.00 -17.12
C ILE A 298 30.32 -7.11 -18.64
N SER A 299 30.57 -8.27 -19.24
CA SER A 299 30.20 -8.48 -20.65
C SER A 299 28.70 -8.73 -20.78
N ALA A 300 28.03 -8.13 -21.76
CA ALA A 300 26.62 -8.43 -22.06
C ALA A 300 26.43 -9.88 -22.54
N THR A 301 27.51 -10.53 -23.00
CA THR A 301 27.53 -11.93 -23.44
C THR A 301 27.90 -12.91 -22.32
N ASP A 302 28.04 -12.43 -21.08
CA ASP A 302 28.36 -13.29 -19.96
C ASP A 302 27.20 -14.27 -19.68
N ASP A 303 27.53 -15.47 -19.24
CA ASP A 303 26.57 -16.55 -18.97
C ASP A 303 25.56 -16.15 -17.90
N ILE A 304 26.00 -15.37 -16.91
CA ILE A 304 25.15 -14.85 -15.82
C ILE A 304 24.04 -13.95 -16.38
N ILE A 305 24.32 -13.23 -17.46
CA ILE A 305 23.39 -12.27 -18.08
C ILE A 305 22.47 -12.98 -19.07
N THR A 306 23.02 -13.83 -19.93
CA THR A 306 22.28 -14.52 -20.99
C THR A 306 21.39 -15.65 -20.47
N LYS A 307 21.72 -16.28 -19.33
CA LYS A 307 20.91 -17.33 -18.69
C LYS A 307 19.91 -16.80 -17.64
N SER A 308 19.89 -15.49 -17.40
CA SER A 308 18.99 -14.85 -16.44
C SER A 308 17.52 -15.07 -16.78
N GLU A 309 16.66 -15.00 -15.77
CA GLU A 309 15.20 -15.10 -15.95
C GLU A 309 14.70 -13.97 -16.86
N GLU A 310 15.24 -12.77 -16.69
CA GLU A 310 14.90 -11.58 -17.47
C GLU A 310 15.25 -11.75 -18.96
N ALA A 311 16.41 -12.33 -19.29
CA ALA A 311 16.79 -12.59 -20.67
C ALA A 311 15.82 -13.56 -21.36
N LYS A 312 15.42 -14.63 -20.66
CA LYS A 312 14.43 -15.59 -21.16
C LYS A 312 13.08 -14.95 -21.41
N ILE A 313 12.61 -14.08 -20.50
CA ILE A 313 11.32 -13.38 -20.67
C ILE A 313 11.40 -12.40 -21.86
N GLN A 314 12.51 -11.69 -22.03
CA GLN A 314 12.69 -10.79 -23.18
C GLN A 314 12.70 -11.54 -24.52
N GLU A 315 13.27 -12.74 -24.58
CA GLU A 315 13.20 -13.59 -25.77
C GLU A 315 11.76 -14.02 -26.08
N LYS A 316 10.99 -14.45 -25.06
CA LYS A 316 9.56 -14.73 -25.21
C LYS A 316 8.81 -13.52 -25.78
N LEU A 317 9.05 -12.33 -25.23
CA LEU A 317 8.41 -11.09 -25.65
C LEU A 317 8.70 -10.73 -27.12
N LYS A 318 9.92 -11.00 -27.60
CA LYS A 318 10.30 -10.79 -29.02
C LYS A 318 9.69 -11.82 -29.96
N ALA A 319 9.35 -13.00 -29.45
CA ALA A 319 8.73 -14.09 -30.21
C ALA A 319 7.19 -14.00 -30.24
N SER A 320 6.58 -13.20 -29.35
CA SER A 320 5.14 -12.92 -29.34
C SER A 320 4.79 -11.90 -30.45
N PRO A 321 3.82 -12.20 -31.33
CA PRO A 321 3.46 -11.35 -32.47
C PRO A 321 2.80 -10.01 -32.11
#